data_AF-A0A932NBQ5-F1
#
_entry.id   AF-A0A932NBQ5-F1
#
_cell.length_a   1.000
_cell.length_b   1.000
_cell.length_c   1.000
_cell.angle_alpha   90.00
_cell.angle_beta   90.00
_cell.angle_gamma   90.00
#
_symmetry.space_group_name_H-M   'P 1'
#
loop_
_entity.id
_entity.type
_entity.pdbx_description
1 polymer ?
#
loop_
_entity_poly.entity_id
_entity_poly.type
_entity_poly.pdbx_seq_one_letter_code
_entity_poly.pdbx_strand_id
1 'polypeptide(L)'
;LYNYAHLPTRFKAQRRILEADLPSAEERLQIFLLSLRRLLDAGYVYIGLDHFAKPDDSLAQARLNGSLQRNFQGYTTQAECDLLALGVSAIGKIGNSYSQSLRSLEEYYAALDAGQLPLEKGYTLQADDVLRRRIIMDIMCGTTLDFAHIQQQHQIDFCQYFAAEISRLQEFVELGLITLDQQHLAVTPRGRMFVRAVAMVFDDFLSKATAATYSKLI
;
A
#
# COMPACT_ATOMS: atom_id res chain seq x y z
N LEU A 1 -9.56 11.09 0.47
CA LEU A 1 -9.18 11.99 -0.65
C LEU A 1 -8.44 11.18 -1.70
N TYR A 2 -9.15 10.72 -2.74
CA TYR A 2 -8.55 9.92 -3.80
C TYR A 2 -8.03 10.79 -4.94
N ASN A 3 -6.89 10.39 -5.52
CA ASN A 3 -6.48 10.88 -6.82
C ASN A 3 -7.19 10.08 -7.92
N TYR A 4 -7.68 10.78 -8.95
CA TYR A 4 -8.33 10.14 -10.08
C TYR A 4 -7.30 9.37 -10.95
N ALA A 5 -7.51 8.06 -11.10
CA ALA A 5 -6.71 7.22 -11.97
C ALA A 5 -7.39 7.10 -13.35
N HIS A 6 -6.79 7.74 -14.35
CA HIS A 6 -7.26 7.72 -15.74
C HIS A 6 -6.55 6.60 -16.54
N LEU A 7 -7.29 5.53 -16.87
CA LEU A 7 -6.86 4.35 -17.60
C LEU A 7 -7.95 3.92 -18.61
N PRO A 8 -8.24 4.72 -19.64
CA PRO A 8 -9.38 4.52 -20.58
C PRO A 8 -9.25 3.27 -21.46
N THR A 9 -8.05 2.70 -21.57
CA THR A 9 -7.81 1.39 -22.20
C THR A 9 -8.43 0.26 -21.39
N ARG A 10 -8.37 0.34 -20.05
CA ARG A 10 -8.92 -0.65 -19.10
C ARG A 10 -10.36 -0.36 -18.71
N PHE A 11 -10.70 0.91 -18.46
CA PHE A 11 -12.03 1.32 -18.02
C PHE A 11 -12.74 2.10 -19.13
N LYS A 12 -13.51 1.40 -19.98
CA LYS A 12 -14.15 1.98 -21.17
C LYS A 12 -14.99 3.22 -20.90
N ALA A 13 -15.64 3.32 -19.74
CA ALA A 13 -16.43 4.48 -19.35
C ALA A 13 -15.61 5.78 -19.29
N GLN A 14 -14.31 5.69 -18.96
CA GLN A 14 -13.42 6.85 -18.88
C GLN A 14 -13.11 7.46 -20.25
N ARG A 15 -13.35 6.76 -21.37
CA ARG A 15 -13.20 7.29 -22.74
C ARG A 15 -14.14 8.46 -23.06
N ARG A 16 -15.15 8.66 -22.22
CA ARG A 16 -16.11 9.78 -22.33
C ARG A 16 -15.59 11.07 -21.70
N ILE A 17 -14.46 11.02 -21.00
CA ILE A 17 -13.79 12.19 -20.42
C ILE A 17 -12.76 12.66 -21.44
N LEU A 18 -12.78 13.95 -21.76
CA LEU A 18 -11.75 14.55 -22.60
C LEU A 18 -10.48 14.71 -21.77
N GLU A 19 -9.35 14.17 -22.24
CA GLU A 19 -8.08 14.25 -21.50
C GLU A 19 -7.64 15.70 -21.27
N ALA A 20 -7.97 16.61 -22.20
CA ALA A 20 -7.67 18.04 -22.08
C ALA A 20 -8.41 18.74 -20.93
N ASP A 21 -9.52 18.16 -20.44
CA ASP A 21 -10.28 18.70 -19.30
C ASP A 21 -9.71 18.22 -17.96
N LEU A 22 -8.78 17.26 -17.97
CA LEU A 22 -8.16 16.75 -16.75
C LEU A 22 -7.13 17.77 -16.23
N PRO A 23 -7.10 18.02 -14.91
CA PRO A 23 -6.10 18.87 -14.32
C PRO A 23 -4.69 18.29 -14.56
N SER A 24 -3.74 19.18 -14.79
CA SER A 24 -2.32 18.85 -14.88
C SER A 24 -1.80 18.18 -13.59
N ALA A 25 -0.59 17.60 -13.64
CA ALA A 25 0.03 17.03 -12.44
C ALA A 25 0.22 18.08 -11.33
N GLU A 26 0.63 19.30 -11.72
CA GLU A 26 0.82 20.41 -10.80
C GLU A 26 -0.49 20.85 -10.15
N GLU A 27 -1.55 21.04 -10.93
CA GLU A 27 -2.87 21.41 -10.39
C GLU A 27 -3.42 20.33 -9.45
N ARG A 28 -3.24 19.05 -9.78
CA ARG A 28 -3.64 17.94 -8.88
C ARG A 28 -2.89 17.97 -7.56
N LEU A 29 -1.58 18.26 -7.59
CA LEU A 29 -0.79 18.43 -6.37
C LEU A 29 -1.27 19.62 -5.54
N GLN A 30 -1.55 20.76 -6.19
CA GLN A 30 -2.09 21.94 -5.51
C GLN A 30 -3.47 21.67 -4.88
N ILE A 31 -4.37 20.99 -5.59
CA ILE A 31 -5.68 20.56 -5.07
C ILE A 31 -5.50 19.66 -3.85
N PHE A 32 -4.56 18.70 -3.91
CA PHE A 32 -4.27 17.81 -2.80
C PHE A 32 -3.76 18.59 -1.57
N LEU A 33 -2.78 19.47 -1.75
CA LEU A 33 -2.20 20.27 -0.66
C LEU A 33 -3.24 21.22 -0.03
N LEU A 34 -4.09 21.85 -0.85
CA LEU A 34 -5.18 22.68 -0.36
C LEU A 34 -6.20 21.87 0.45
N SER A 35 -6.57 20.69 -0.05
CA SER A 35 -7.52 19.80 0.63
C SER A 35 -6.95 19.28 1.94
N LEU A 36 -5.67 18.87 1.95
CA LEU A 36 -4.94 18.48 3.15
C LEU A 36 -4.99 19.59 4.20
N ARG A 37 -4.60 20.82 3.84
CA ARG A 37 -4.62 21.96 4.74
C ARG A 37 -6.03 22.21 5.32
N ARG A 38 -7.05 22.25 4.47
CA ARG A 38 -8.44 22.48 4.92
C ARG A 38 -8.93 21.40 5.89
N LEU A 39 -8.57 20.14 5.66
CA LEU A 39 -8.94 19.05 6.56
C LEU A 39 -8.22 19.13 7.90
N LEU A 40 -6.92 19.47 7.89
CA LEU A 40 -6.16 19.70 9.12
C LEU A 40 -6.74 20.88 9.92
N ASP A 41 -7.04 22.00 9.25
CA ASP A 41 -7.64 23.19 9.87
C ASP A 41 -9.05 22.88 10.44
N ALA A 42 -9.77 21.92 9.85
CA ALA A 42 -11.04 21.40 10.36
C ALA A 42 -10.89 20.31 11.47
N GLY A 43 -9.67 20.09 11.96
CA GLY A 43 -9.37 19.19 13.06
C GLY A 43 -9.32 17.70 12.68
N TYR A 44 -9.13 17.36 11.41
CA TYR A 44 -8.83 15.98 11.01
C TYR A 44 -7.33 15.71 11.12
N VAL A 45 -6.99 14.46 11.40
CA VAL A 45 -5.63 13.93 11.37
C VAL A 45 -5.41 13.23 10.03
N TYR A 46 -4.31 13.55 9.36
CA TYR A 46 -3.85 12.79 8.21
C TYR A 46 -3.30 11.44 8.66
N ILE A 47 -3.99 10.35 8.30
CA ILE A 47 -3.59 8.99 8.65
C ILE A 47 -2.47 8.53 7.71
N GLY A 48 -2.66 8.77 6.41
CA GLY A 48 -1.74 8.38 5.35
C GLY A 48 -2.49 8.16 4.04
N LEU A 49 -1.77 8.23 2.91
CA LEU A 49 -2.32 8.08 1.56
C LEU A 49 -3.53 9.00 1.31
N ASP A 50 -4.72 8.41 1.23
CA ASP A 50 -6.00 9.05 0.95
C ASP A 50 -6.89 9.18 2.20
N HIS A 51 -6.40 8.80 3.39
CA HIS A 51 -7.22 8.70 4.61
C HIS A 51 -6.98 9.81 5.63
N PHE A 52 -8.11 10.28 6.19
CA PHE A 52 -8.20 11.28 7.24
C PHE A 52 -9.22 10.81 8.28
N ALA A 53 -8.94 11.05 9.56
CA ALA A 53 -9.84 10.65 10.65
C ALA A 53 -9.87 11.73 11.74
N LYS A 54 -10.86 11.67 12.64
CA LYS A 54 -10.86 12.55 13.82
C LYS A 54 -9.78 12.10 14.83
N PRO A 55 -9.29 12.97 15.72
CA PRO A 55 -8.20 12.60 16.64
C PRO A 55 -8.56 11.44 17.58
N ASP A 56 -9.82 11.31 17.95
CA ASP A 56 -10.38 10.25 18.79
C ASP A 56 -10.78 8.98 18.02
N ASP A 57 -10.68 9.00 16.69
CA ASP A 57 -10.93 7.83 15.85
C ASP A 57 -9.91 6.71 16.13
N SER A 58 -10.37 5.46 16.07
CA SER A 58 -9.53 4.29 16.35
C SER A 58 -8.31 4.19 15.43
N LEU A 59 -8.40 4.63 14.17
CA LEU A 59 -7.26 4.67 13.25
C LEU A 59 -6.24 5.73 13.65
N ALA A 60 -6.69 6.89 14.14
CA ALA A 60 -5.80 7.94 14.62
C ALA A 60 -5.03 7.49 15.87
N GLN A 61 -5.72 6.79 16.78
CA GLN A 61 -5.11 6.20 17.98
C GLN A 61 -4.15 5.06 17.63
N ALA A 62 -4.55 4.16 16.72
CA ALA A 62 -3.71 3.06 16.24
C ALA A 62 -2.42 3.58 15.56
N ARG A 63 -2.50 4.72 14.88
CA ARG A 63 -1.31 5.36 14.31
C ARG A 63 -0.36 5.89 15.39
N LEU A 64 -0.87 6.42 16.49
CA LEU A 64 -0.04 7.00 17.56
C LEU A 64 0.68 5.92 18.38
N ASN A 65 0.05 4.76 18.56
CA ASN A 65 0.62 3.66 19.33
C ASN A 65 1.33 2.59 18.46
N GLY A 66 1.44 2.80 17.15
CA GLY A 66 2.12 1.89 16.22
C GLY A 66 1.35 0.60 15.88
N SER A 67 0.06 0.52 16.21
CA SER A 67 -0.80 -0.64 15.91
C SER A 67 -1.62 -0.48 14.63
N LEU A 68 -1.44 0.59 13.86
CA LEU A 68 -2.11 0.79 12.59
C LEU A 68 -1.72 -0.32 11.60
N GLN A 69 -2.72 -0.86 10.92
CA GLN A 69 -2.55 -1.95 9.95
C GLN A 69 -3.25 -1.60 8.64
N ARG A 70 -2.91 -2.34 7.58
CA ARG A 70 -3.52 -2.14 6.26
C ARG A 70 -3.83 -3.47 5.58
N ASN A 71 -5.02 -3.57 4.99
CA ASN A 71 -5.42 -4.69 4.15
C ASN A 71 -5.94 -4.20 2.79
N PHE A 72 -6.63 -5.06 2.05
CA PHE A 72 -7.15 -4.72 0.72
C PHE A 72 -8.17 -3.57 0.74
N GLN A 73 -8.93 -3.43 1.83
CA GLN A 73 -9.97 -2.41 1.99
C GLN A 73 -9.45 -1.06 2.49
N GLY A 74 -8.24 -1.02 3.06
CA GLY A 74 -7.65 0.21 3.58
C GLY A 74 -6.99 0.00 4.94
N TYR A 75 -6.89 1.10 5.70
CA TYR A 75 -6.37 1.06 7.06
C TYR A 75 -7.37 0.42 8.03
N THR A 76 -6.85 -0.31 9.00
CA THR A 76 -7.62 -1.02 10.03
C THR A 76 -6.83 -1.08 11.33
N THR A 77 -7.52 -1.31 12.45
CA THR A 77 -6.93 -1.58 13.77
C THR A 77 -6.76 -3.07 14.05
N GLN A 78 -7.25 -3.94 13.16
CA GLN A 78 -7.19 -5.39 13.34
C GLN A 78 -5.93 -5.95 12.64
N ALA A 79 -4.96 -6.34 13.45
CA ALA A 79 -3.72 -6.94 12.97
C ALA A 79 -3.89 -8.41 12.64
N GLU A 80 -3.18 -8.84 11.58
CA GLU A 80 -2.90 -10.25 11.26
C GLU A 80 -4.10 -11.18 11.07
N CYS A 81 -5.32 -10.66 10.92
CA CYS A 81 -6.47 -11.49 10.63
C CYS A 81 -6.37 -12.14 9.23
N ASP A 82 -6.91 -13.34 9.15
CA ASP A 82 -7.29 -13.93 7.87
C ASP A 82 -8.51 -13.20 7.32
N LEU A 83 -8.44 -12.85 6.04
CA LEU A 83 -9.48 -12.21 5.27
C LEU A 83 -10.13 -13.25 4.37
N LEU A 84 -11.25 -13.81 4.82
CA LEU A 84 -12.11 -14.60 3.95
C LEU A 84 -12.93 -13.67 3.05
N ALA A 85 -12.80 -13.84 1.75
CA ALA A 85 -13.46 -12.99 0.76
C ALA A 85 -14.46 -13.82 -0.05
N LEU A 86 -15.65 -13.26 -0.24
CA LEU A 86 -16.77 -13.91 -0.94
C LEU A 86 -17.29 -13.00 -2.05
N GLY A 87 -17.80 -13.62 -3.12
CA GLY A 87 -18.37 -12.93 -4.27
C GLY A 87 -17.39 -12.76 -5.44
N VAL A 88 -17.93 -12.26 -6.56
CA VAL A 88 -17.17 -12.01 -7.79
C VAL A 88 -16.03 -11.04 -7.54
N SER A 89 -14.85 -11.31 -8.11
CA SER A 89 -13.61 -10.53 -8.02
C SER A 89 -13.00 -10.36 -6.62
N ALA A 90 -13.59 -10.96 -5.60
CA ALA A 90 -13.16 -10.83 -4.21
C ALA A 90 -11.73 -11.35 -4.02
N ILE A 91 -10.96 -10.70 -3.14
CA ILE A 91 -9.58 -11.07 -2.83
C ILE A 91 -9.46 -11.40 -1.35
N GLY A 92 -9.07 -12.64 -1.06
CA GLY A 92 -8.82 -13.14 0.28
C GLY A 92 -7.33 -13.18 0.62
N LYS A 93 -7.04 -13.20 1.91
CA LYS A 93 -5.72 -13.44 2.48
C LYS A 93 -5.88 -14.47 3.60
N ILE A 94 -5.30 -15.65 3.47
CA ILE A 94 -5.27 -16.65 4.54
C ILE A 94 -3.82 -17.08 4.77
N GLY A 95 -3.32 -16.86 5.98
CA GLY A 95 -1.91 -17.03 6.32
C GLY A 95 -0.98 -16.31 5.34
N ASN A 96 -0.07 -17.07 4.74
CA ASN A 96 0.87 -16.60 3.72
C ASN A 96 0.38 -16.86 2.29
N SER A 97 -0.93 -16.76 2.06
CA SER A 97 -1.51 -16.89 0.73
C SER A 97 -2.53 -15.80 0.42
N TYR A 98 -2.58 -15.41 -0.85
CA TYR A 98 -3.66 -14.63 -1.43
C TYR A 98 -4.46 -15.48 -2.41
N SER A 99 -5.75 -15.26 -2.46
CA SER A 99 -6.65 -15.88 -3.43
C SER A 99 -7.56 -14.83 -4.04
N GLN A 100 -7.88 -14.99 -5.32
CA GLN A 100 -8.82 -14.13 -6.04
C GLN A 100 -9.94 -14.98 -6.63
N SER A 101 -11.18 -14.57 -6.38
CA SER A 101 -12.36 -15.15 -7.02
C SER A 101 -12.49 -14.74 -8.48
N LEU A 102 -13.19 -15.56 -9.26
CA LEU A 102 -13.54 -15.29 -10.66
C LEU A 102 -14.12 -13.89 -10.84
N ARG A 103 -13.74 -13.20 -11.92
CA ARG A 103 -14.08 -11.80 -12.19
C ARG A 103 -15.38 -11.62 -12.98
N SER A 104 -15.85 -12.67 -13.67
CA SER A 104 -17.16 -12.68 -14.34
C SER A 104 -18.22 -13.29 -13.44
N LEU A 105 -19.40 -12.69 -13.40
CA LEU A 105 -20.57 -13.27 -12.71
C LEU A 105 -20.97 -14.63 -13.33
N GLU A 106 -20.89 -14.75 -14.66
CA GLU A 106 -21.24 -15.97 -15.37
C GLU A 106 -20.32 -17.14 -14.97
N GLU A 107 -19.00 -16.94 -15.03
CA GLU A 107 -18.02 -17.95 -14.63
C GLU A 107 -18.13 -18.27 -13.13
N TYR A 108 -18.35 -17.25 -12.31
CA TYR A 108 -18.51 -17.40 -10.87
C TYR A 108 -19.70 -18.30 -10.52
N TYR A 109 -20.87 -18.07 -11.12
CA TYR A 109 -22.05 -18.91 -10.88
C TYR A 109 -21.89 -20.30 -11.48
N ALA A 110 -21.32 -20.43 -12.68
CA ALA A 110 -21.07 -21.73 -13.30
C ALA A 110 -20.18 -22.63 -12.42
N ALA A 111 -19.15 -22.07 -11.79
CA ALA A 111 -18.30 -22.80 -10.85
C ALA A 111 -19.07 -23.26 -9.60
N LEU A 112 -19.93 -22.39 -9.04
CA LEU A 112 -20.76 -22.72 -7.88
C LEU A 112 -21.80 -23.81 -8.20
N ASP A 113 -22.47 -23.72 -9.34
CA ASP A 113 -23.46 -24.72 -9.79
C ASP A 113 -22.81 -26.09 -10.03
N ALA A 114 -21.51 -26.10 -10.38
CA ALA A 114 -20.70 -27.31 -10.49
C ALA A 114 -20.13 -27.82 -9.15
N GLY A 115 -20.43 -27.17 -8.02
CA GLY A 115 -19.91 -27.54 -6.70
C GLY A 115 -18.42 -27.23 -6.51
N GLN A 116 -17.85 -26.32 -7.31
CA GLN A 116 -16.44 -25.93 -7.26
C GLN A 116 -16.27 -24.57 -6.59
N LEU A 117 -15.13 -24.36 -5.93
CA LEU A 117 -14.77 -23.04 -5.40
C LEU A 117 -14.46 -22.08 -6.57
N PRO A 118 -15.08 -20.90 -6.64
CA PRO A 118 -14.97 -19.99 -7.78
C PRO A 118 -13.68 -19.16 -7.71
N LEU A 119 -12.52 -19.82 -7.74
CA LEU A 119 -11.18 -19.22 -7.67
C LEU A 119 -10.58 -19.06 -9.07
N GLU A 120 -10.10 -17.85 -9.39
CA GLU A 120 -9.37 -17.59 -10.64
C GLU A 120 -7.88 -17.87 -10.48
N LYS A 121 -7.28 -17.40 -9.38
CA LYS A 121 -5.85 -17.54 -9.12
C LYS A 121 -5.53 -17.35 -7.64
N GLY A 122 -4.36 -17.81 -7.25
CA GLY A 122 -3.80 -17.58 -5.93
C GLY A 122 -2.29 -17.40 -5.98
N TYR A 123 -1.72 -16.94 -4.88
CA TYR A 123 -0.28 -16.78 -4.71
C TYR A 123 0.11 -17.13 -3.28
N THR A 124 1.02 -18.09 -3.13
CA THR A 124 1.62 -18.45 -1.84
C THR A 124 2.95 -17.73 -1.71
N LEU A 125 3.08 -16.95 -0.65
CA LEU A 125 4.26 -16.15 -0.37
C LEU A 125 5.40 -17.05 0.11
N GLN A 126 6.58 -16.84 -0.47
CA GLN A 126 7.82 -17.41 0.03
C GLN A 126 8.34 -16.59 1.22
N ALA A 127 9.41 -17.05 1.87
CA ALA A 127 9.97 -16.39 3.04
C ALA A 127 10.36 -14.92 2.78
N ASP A 128 10.97 -14.63 1.62
CA ASP A 128 11.31 -13.26 1.22
C ASP A 128 10.06 -12.41 0.97
N ASP A 129 9.03 -12.95 0.30
CA ASP A 129 7.76 -12.23 0.09
C ASP A 129 7.09 -11.85 1.42
N VAL A 130 7.16 -12.74 2.42
CA VAL A 130 6.60 -12.48 3.77
C VAL A 130 7.38 -11.36 4.46
N LEU A 131 8.71 -11.40 4.41
CA LEU A 131 9.59 -10.37 4.96
C LEU A 131 9.35 -9.00 4.29
N ARG A 132 9.39 -8.96 2.96
CA ARG A 132 9.18 -7.72 2.20
C ARG A 132 7.78 -7.16 2.40
N ARG A 133 6.75 -8.02 2.43
CA ARG A 133 5.39 -7.61 2.79
C ARG A 133 5.35 -6.94 4.15
N ARG A 134 6.01 -7.51 5.16
CA ARG A 134 6.04 -6.94 6.51
C ARG A 134 6.66 -5.54 6.51
N ILE A 135 7.86 -5.41 5.93
CA ILE A 135 8.57 -4.14 5.80
C ILE A 135 7.72 -3.09 5.07
N ILE A 136 7.14 -3.45 3.92
CA ILE A 136 6.28 -2.57 3.14
C ILE A 136 5.08 -2.11 3.98
N MET A 137 4.41 -3.02 4.69
CA MET A 137 3.25 -2.68 5.50
C MET A 137 3.61 -1.78 6.69
N ASP A 138 4.74 -2.05 7.35
CA ASP A 138 5.24 -1.22 8.44
C ASP A 138 5.55 0.21 7.95
N ILE A 139 6.25 0.35 6.83
CA ILE A 139 6.49 1.67 6.19
C ILE A 139 5.17 2.36 5.86
N MET A 140 4.23 1.65 5.21
CA MET A 140 2.94 2.18 4.77
C MET A 140 2.02 2.61 5.93
N CYS A 141 2.20 2.02 7.12
CA CYS A 141 1.49 2.39 8.34
C CYS A 141 2.26 3.41 9.19
N GLY A 142 3.49 3.77 8.79
CA GLY A 142 4.35 4.73 9.49
C GLY A 142 5.02 4.15 10.74
N THR A 143 5.11 2.83 10.83
CA THR A 143 5.84 2.11 11.89
C THR A 143 7.34 2.22 11.62
N THR A 144 8.10 2.59 12.64
CA THR A 144 9.57 2.57 12.58
C THR A 144 10.04 1.13 12.43
N LEU A 145 10.89 0.87 11.43
CA LEU A 145 11.54 -0.42 11.29
C LEU A 145 12.68 -0.50 12.31
N ASP A 146 12.64 -1.52 13.16
CA ASP A 146 13.74 -1.91 14.04
C ASP A 146 14.46 -3.09 13.39
N PHE A 147 15.70 -2.86 12.97
CA PHE A 147 16.47 -3.87 12.25
C PHE A 147 16.78 -5.07 13.15
N ALA A 148 17.06 -4.87 14.44
CA ALA A 148 17.35 -5.98 15.34
C ALA A 148 16.14 -6.91 15.48
N HIS A 149 14.93 -6.34 15.59
CA HIS A 149 13.69 -7.10 15.63
C HIS A 149 13.47 -7.93 14.35
N ILE A 150 13.64 -7.32 13.18
CA ILE A 150 13.47 -7.98 11.88
C ILE A 150 14.50 -9.11 11.70
N GLN A 151 15.76 -8.85 12.05
CA GLN A 151 16.84 -9.84 11.96
C GLN A 151 16.56 -11.07 12.82
N GLN A 152 16.06 -10.88 14.05
CA GLN A 152 15.73 -11.98 14.95
C GLN A 152 14.57 -12.84 14.39
N GLN A 153 13.53 -12.21 13.85
CA GLN A 153 12.36 -12.92 13.34
C GLN A 153 12.63 -13.68 12.05
N HIS A 154 13.45 -13.10 11.16
CA HIS A 154 13.66 -13.62 9.81
C HIS A 154 15.03 -14.29 9.60
N GLN A 155 15.90 -14.28 10.61
CA GLN A 155 17.23 -14.90 10.58
C GLN A 155 18.11 -14.35 9.45
N ILE A 156 18.14 -13.03 9.31
CA ILE A 156 18.95 -12.30 8.33
C ILE A 156 19.86 -11.27 9.01
N ASP A 157 20.86 -10.76 8.30
CA ASP A 157 21.50 -9.47 8.58
C ASP A 157 20.81 -8.42 7.70
N PHE A 158 20.15 -7.43 8.31
CA PHE A 158 19.29 -6.49 7.58
C PHE A 158 20.10 -5.61 6.62
N CYS A 159 21.25 -5.10 7.09
CA CYS A 159 22.11 -4.21 6.32
C CYS A 159 22.76 -4.92 5.14
N GLN A 160 23.12 -6.20 5.31
CA GLN A 160 23.63 -7.02 4.22
C GLN A 160 22.52 -7.44 3.25
N TYR A 161 21.37 -7.88 3.75
CA TYR A 161 20.28 -8.41 2.95
C TYR A 161 19.62 -7.34 2.07
N PHE A 162 19.41 -6.14 2.62
CA PHE A 162 18.79 -5.00 1.94
C PHE A 162 19.81 -3.94 1.49
N ALA A 163 21.06 -4.32 1.22
CA ALA A 163 22.12 -3.36 0.86
C ALA A 163 21.77 -2.51 -0.38
N ALA A 164 21.13 -3.12 -1.39
CA ALA A 164 20.72 -2.41 -2.60
C ALA A 164 19.58 -1.42 -2.32
N GLU A 165 18.61 -1.83 -1.51
CA GLU A 165 17.50 -1.00 -1.06
C GLU A 165 17.98 0.16 -0.19
N ILE A 166 18.88 -0.08 0.77
CA ILE A 166 19.51 0.94 1.62
C ILE A 166 20.25 1.99 0.79
N SER A 167 20.95 1.57 -0.27
CA SER A 167 21.62 2.48 -1.20
C SER A 167 20.60 3.38 -1.90
N ARG A 168 19.50 2.81 -2.41
CA ARG A 168 18.39 3.56 -3.03
C ARG A 168 17.66 4.49 -2.06
N LEU A 169 17.63 4.15 -0.77
CA LEU A 169 17.00 4.97 0.26
C LEU A 169 17.75 6.28 0.56
N GLN A 170 19.03 6.40 0.20
CA GLN A 170 19.82 7.61 0.48
C GLN A 170 19.22 8.88 -0.15
N GLU A 171 18.66 8.79 -1.36
CA GLU A 171 17.96 9.92 -1.99
C GLU A 171 16.78 10.42 -1.12
N PHE A 172 16.06 9.50 -0.47
CA PHE A 172 14.95 9.84 0.42
C PHE A 172 15.44 10.45 1.74
N VAL A 173 16.63 10.07 2.21
CA VAL A 173 17.28 10.70 3.38
C VAL A 173 17.68 12.14 3.05
N GLU A 174 18.33 12.37 1.90
CA GLU A 174 18.75 13.70 1.44
C GLU A 174 17.56 14.66 1.27
N LEU A 175 16.42 14.14 0.80
CA LEU A 175 15.17 14.89 0.69
C LEU A 175 14.43 15.09 2.04
N GLY A 176 14.93 14.50 3.13
CA GLY A 176 14.31 14.56 4.46
C GLY A 176 12.98 13.82 4.56
N LEU A 177 12.75 12.83 3.69
CA LEU A 177 11.53 12.02 3.66
C LEU A 177 11.60 10.85 4.65
N ILE A 178 12.80 10.36 4.94
CA ILE A 178 13.03 9.34 5.95
C ILE A 178 14.22 9.72 6.84
N THR A 179 14.27 9.16 8.04
CA THR A 179 15.49 9.05 8.84
C THR A 179 15.97 7.62 8.79
N LEU A 180 17.28 7.44 8.58
CA LEU A 180 17.92 6.14 8.45
C LEU A 180 19.23 6.15 9.23
N ASP A 181 19.39 5.20 10.15
CA ASP A 181 20.64 4.95 10.86
C ASP A 181 21.01 3.46 10.81
N GLN A 182 21.98 3.02 11.62
CA GLN A 182 22.46 1.64 11.63
C GLN A 182 21.45 0.63 12.21
N GLN A 183 20.39 1.10 12.87
CA GLN A 183 19.44 0.28 13.62
C GLN A 183 17.99 0.51 13.19
N HIS A 184 17.67 1.69 12.64
CA HIS A 184 16.30 2.10 12.39
C HIS A 184 16.10 2.78 11.03
N LEU A 185 14.90 2.60 10.51
CA LEU A 185 14.33 3.39 9.42
C LEU A 185 12.97 3.92 9.85
N ALA A 186 12.76 5.24 9.77
CA ALA A 186 11.47 5.87 10.03
C ALA A 186 11.08 6.86 8.95
N VAL A 187 9.79 6.89 8.58
CA VAL A 187 9.23 7.87 7.64
C VAL A 187 8.95 9.17 8.39
N THR A 188 9.51 10.29 7.91
CA THR A 188 9.28 11.61 8.52
C THR A 188 7.84 12.09 8.25
N PRO A 189 7.33 13.08 8.99
CA PRO A 189 6.02 13.68 8.69
C PRO A 189 5.89 14.14 7.22
N ARG A 190 6.98 14.67 6.63
CA ARG A 190 7.05 15.05 5.22
C ARG A 190 7.02 13.84 4.30
N GLY A 191 7.77 12.79 4.65
CA GLY A 191 7.83 11.54 3.88
C GLY A 191 6.51 10.79 3.77
N ARG A 192 5.56 11.01 4.69
CA ARG A 192 4.25 10.32 4.66
C ARG A 192 3.47 10.55 3.38
N MET A 193 3.64 11.71 2.74
CA MET A 193 3.03 11.98 1.44
C MET A 193 3.60 11.09 0.32
N PHE A 194 4.85 10.67 0.48
CA PHE A 194 5.62 9.86 -0.47
C PHE A 194 5.84 8.43 0.02
N VAL A 195 5.05 7.98 1.00
CA VAL A 195 5.23 6.67 1.65
C VAL A 195 5.22 5.50 0.66
N ARG A 196 4.44 5.61 -0.43
CA ARG A 196 4.44 4.63 -1.53
C ARG A 196 5.81 4.55 -2.21
N ALA A 197 6.44 5.68 -2.49
CA ALA A 197 7.75 5.72 -3.13
C ALA A 197 8.82 5.06 -2.24
N VAL A 198 8.78 5.33 -0.93
CA VAL A 198 9.66 4.67 0.05
C VAL A 198 9.40 3.16 0.11
N ALA A 199 8.13 2.74 0.20
CA ALA A 199 7.77 1.33 0.29
C ALA A 199 8.10 0.54 -0.98
N MET A 200 7.95 1.15 -2.17
CA MET A 200 8.36 0.57 -3.44
C MET A 200 9.86 0.24 -3.49
N VAL A 201 10.68 0.85 -2.62
CA VAL A 201 12.09 0.48 -2.53
C VAL A 201 12.27 -0.97 -2.09
N PHE A 202 11.34 -1.56 -1.36
CA PHE A 202 11.42 -2.95 -0.90
C PHE A 202 10.63 -3.94 -1.78
N ASP A 203 10.00 -3.47 -2.86
CA ASP A 203 9.22 -4.31 -3.78
C ASP A 203 10.13 -4.92 -4.86
N ASP A 204 10.41 -6.21 -4.74
CA ASP A 204 11.26 -6.96 -5.66
C ASP A 204 10.58 -7.20 -7.02
N PHE A 205 9.24 -7.21 -7.10
CA PHE A 205 8.52 -7.45 -8.34
C PHE A 205 8.59 -6.27 -9.32
N LEU A 206 8.85 -5.06 -8.83
CA LEU A 206 9.05 -3.89 -9.70
C LEU A 206 10.36 -3.95 -10.49
N SER A 207 11.37 -4.64 -9.96
CA SER A 207 12.64 -4.86 -10.67
C SER A 207 12.50 -5.89 -11.79
N LYS A 208 11.47 -6.75 -11.70
CA LYS A 208 11.17 -7.80 -12.66
C LYS A 208 10.29 -7.26 -13.78
N ALA A 209 10.66 -7.52 -15.03
CA ALA A 209 9.86 -7.12 -16.18
C ALA A 209 8.45 -7.72 -16.07
N THR A 210 7.43 -6.87 -15.95
CA THR A 210 6.03 -7.29 -15.92
C THR A 210 5.24 -6.61 -17.04
N ALA A 211 4.29 -7.32 -17.64
CA ALA A 211 3.41 -6.80 -18.69
C ALA A 211 2.33 -5.83 -18.16
N ALA A 212 2.29 -5.59 -16.85
CA ALA A 212 1.28 -4.77 -16.20
C ALA A 212 1.64 -3.27 -16.28
N THR A 213 0.68 -2.45 -16.69
CA THR A 213 0.78 -0.98 -16.63
C THR A 213 0.19 -0.47 -15.32
N TYR A 214 0.99 0.27 -14.54
CA TYR A 214 0.59 0.86 -13.27
C TYR A 214 0.21 2.33 -13.44
N SER A 215 -0.65 2.85 -12.57
CA SER A 215 -0.88 4.30 -12.48
C SER A 215 0.38 4.98 -11.95
N LYS A 216 0.87 6.02 -12.63
CA LYS A 216 2.02 6.80 -12.17
C LYS A 216 1.71 7.49 -10.84
N LEU A 217 2.72 7.60 -9.97
CA LEU A 217 2.67 8.49 -8.82
C LEU A 217 2.51 9.94 -9.32
N ILE A 218 1.87 10.79 -8.51
CA ILE A 218 1.78 12.24 -8.77
C ILE A 218 3.14 12.86 -8.49
#